data_AF-A0AAD8YMG3-F1
#
_entry.id   AF-A0AAD8YMG3-F1
#
_cell.length_a   1.000
_cell.length_b   1.000
_cell.length_c   1.000
_cell.angle_alpha   90.00
_cell.angle_beta   90.00
_cell.angle_gamma   90.00
#
_symmetry.space_group_name_H-M   'P 1'
#
loop_
_entity.id
_entity.type
_entity.pdbx_description
1 polymer ?
#
loop_
_entity_poly.entity_id
_entity_poly.type
_entity_poly.pdbx_seq_one_letter_code
_entity_poly.pdbx_strand_id
1 'polypeptide(L)'
;MTRTILSSIFVAALIGYCSAFAPLQSSVRKTSLSMAPRFDKTSEKWITDVPEEMEGSSYGPIGTLYRAGPKPFFTRIFNPDTYDQAVLKYMAQDGCDRKEAQGNMDAFLENPQDWGFQKVSEQNGAYKKDYANANMEPKQVILTTVWGVGVVYFLASLVYNGVQDQALVGSFHRTMELLGME
;
A
#
# COMPACT_ATOMS: atom_id res chain seq x y z
N MET A 1 18.32 -8.38 -50.40
CA MET A 1 19.14 -7.53 -49.53
C MET A 1 18.40 -6.21 -49.39
N THR A 2 17.61 -6.02 -48.33
CA THR A 2 17.09 -4.71 -47.85
C THR A 2 16.31 -4.94 -46.56
N ARG A 3 16.69 -4.19 -45.51
CA ARG A 3 16.22 -4.27 -44.12
C ARG A 3 14.98 -3.38 -43.95
N THR A 4 13.95 -3.86 -43.27
CA THR A 4 12.80 -3.04 -42.85
C THR A 4 12.93 -2.73 -41.37
N ILE A 5 13.24 -1.48 -41.03
CA ILE A 5 13.18 -0.93 -39.67
C ILE A 5 11.99 0.03 -39.69
N LEU A 6 10.94 -0.29 -38.92
CA LEU A 6 9.83 0.61 -38.64
C LEU A 6 9.89 0.97 -37.15
N SER A 7 10.45 2.13 -36.88
CA SER A 7 10.46 2.80 -35.59
C SER A 7 9.68 4.09 -35.79
N SER A 8 8.46 4.16 -35.25
CA SER A 8 7.67 5.40 -35.23
C SER A 8 6.86 5.48 -33.94
N ILE A 9 7.46 6.15 -32.97
CA ILE A 9 6.85 6.68 -31.75
C ILE A 9 5.93 7.82 -32.18
N PHE A 10 4.64 7.76 -31.85
CA PHE A 10 3.74 8.91 -31.92
C PHE A 10 3.21 9.22 -30.52
N VAL A 11 3.84 10.21 -29.89
CA VAL A 11 3.37 10.89 -28.68
C VAL A 11 2.35 11.93 -29.12
N ALA A 12 1.08 11.73 -28.74
CA ALA A 12 0.04 12.74 -28.88
C ALA A 12 -0.34 13.25 -27.48
N ALA A 13 0.03 14.51 -27.23
CA ALA A 13 -0.38 15.29 -26.08
C ALA A 13 -1.89 15.54 -26.13
N LEU A 14 -2.58 15.38 -24.99
CA LEU A 14 -3.91 15.94 -24.79
C LEU A 14 -3.92 16.93 -23.62
N ILE A 15 -4.36 18.12 -24.00
CA ILE A 15 -4.49 19.36 -23.24
C ILE A 15 -5.70 19.26 -22.30
N GLY A 16 -5.48 19.68 -21.06
CA GLY A 16 -6.35 20.58 -20.28
C GLY A 16 -7.72 20.10 -19.84
N TYR A 17 -7.90 19.92 -18.53
CA TYR A 17 -9.05 20.47 -17.79
C TYR A 17 -8.64 20.76 -16.35
N CYS A 18 -8.52 22.05 -16.02
CA CYS A 18 -8.53 22.55 -14.65
C CYS A 18 -9.98 22.53 -14.13
N SER A 19 -10.22 21.86 -13.02
CA SER A 19 -11.40 22.06 -12.17
C SER A 19 -10.99 21.70 -10.74
N ALA A 20 -10.22 22.58 -10.11
CA ALA A 20 -10.03 22.57 -8.67
C ALA A 20 -11.17 23.37 -8.03
N PHE A 21 -11.55 22.98 -6.81
CA PHE A 21 -12.57 23.59 -5.95
C PHE A 21 -14.01 23.08 -6.14
N ALA A 22 -14.25 21.85 -5.67
CA ALA A 22 -15.54 21.50 -5.07
C ALA A 22 -15.39 21.58 -3.53
N PRO A 23 -16.35 22.15 -2.78
CA PRO A 23 -16.29 22.16 -1.32
C PRO A 23 -16.44 20.74 -0.77
N LEU A 24 -15.50 20.31 0.07
CA LEU A 24 -15.60 19.06 0.82
C LEU A 24 -16.75 19.17 1.84
N GLN A 25 -17.83 18.42 1.65
CA GLN A 25 -18.81 18.18 2.71
C GLN A 25 -18.20 17.19 3.71
N SER A 26 -17.67 17.71 4.81
CA SER A 26 -17.28 16.86 5.95
C SER A 26 -18.55 16.38 6.66
N SER A 27 -18.97 15.15 6.36
CA SER A 27 -19.97 14.44 7.16
C SER A 27 -19.31 14.01 8.46
N VAL A 28 -19.64 14.69 9.57
CA VAL A 28 -19.23 14.27 10.91
C VAL A 28 -20.10 13.08 11.30
N ARG A 29 -19.56 11.86 11.13
CA ARG A 29 -20.20 10.63 11.60
C ARG A 29 -20.00 10.53 13.11
N LYS A 30 -21.10 10.46 13.85
CA LYS A 30 -21.08 10.24 15.31
C LYS A 30 -21.08 8.74 15.58
N THR A 31 -19.93 8.18 15.93
CA THR A 31 -19.83 6.77 16.33
C THR A 31 -20.37 6.64 17.76
N SER A 32 -21.46 5.88 17.94
CA SER A 32 -22.00 5.57 19.27
C SER A 32 -21.02 4.67 20.03
N LEU A 33 -20.74 4.96 21.30
CA LEU A 33 -19.91 4.13 22.18
C LEU A 33 -20.38 2.67 22.28
N SER A 34 -21.64 2.37 21.91
CA SER A 34 -22.17 1.00 21.83
C SER A 34 -21.60 0.14 20.69
N MET A 35 -20.84 0.75 19.76
CA MET A 35 -20.29 0.10 18.56
C MET A 35 -18.79 -0.22 18.69
N ALA A 36 -18.16 0.17 19.79
CA ALA A 36 -16.73 -0.04 19.99
C ALA A 36 -16.41 -1.53 20.25
N PRO A 37 -15.33 -2.08 19.68
CA PRO A 37 -14.89 -3.44 19.99
C PRO A 37 -14.61 -3.62 21.48
N ARG A 38 -14.93 -4.81 22.00
CA ARG A 38 -14.73 -5.14 23.42
C ARG A 38 -13.65 -6.18 23.59
N PHE A 39 -12.90 -6.07 24.68
CA PHE A 39 -11.88 -7.04 25.04
C PHE A 39 -12.53 -8.21 25.80
N ASP A 40 -12.45 -9.41 25.23
CA ASP A 40 -12.83 -10.64 25.91
C ASP A 40 -11.65 -11.17 26.73
N LYS A 41 -11.81 -11.14 28.06
CA LYS A 41 -10.79 -11.61 29.01
C LYS A 41 -10.58 -13.13 28.97
N THR A 42 -11.53 -13.88 28.41
CA THR A 42 -11.45 -15.36 28.34
C THR A 42 -10.59 -15.80 27.17
N SER A 43 -10.74 -15.13 26.02
CA SER A 43 -9.97 -15.42 24.80
C SER A 43 -8.73 -14.53 24.63
N GLU A 44 -8.56 -13.53 25.50
CA GLU A 44 -7.52 -12.48 25.41
C GLU A 44 -7.52 -11.72 24.08
N LYS A 45 -8.68 -11.63 23.43
CA LYS A 45 -8.86 -11.03 22.11
C LYS A 45 -9.92 -9.92 22.12
N TRP A 46 -9.74 -8.97 21.22
CA TRP A 46 -10.76 -8.00 20.87
C TRP A 46 -11.78 -8.63 19.93
N ILE A 47 -13.05 -8.42 20.22
CA ILE A 47 -14.18 -8.90 19.44
C ILE A 47 -15.14 -7.76 19.12
N THR A 48 -15.81 -7.87 17.98
CA THR A 48 -16.90 -6.98 17.55
C THR A 48 -18.07 -7.84 17.11
N ASP A 49 -19.27 -7.46 17.54
CA ASP A 49 -20.51 -8.15 17.15
C ASP A 49 -21.23 -7.41 16.01
N VAL A 50 -20.68 -6.28 15.57
CA VAL A 50 -21.31 -5.43 14.57
C VAL A 50 -20.90 -5.92 13.17
N PRO A 51 -21.86 -6.33 12.31
CA PRO A 51 -21.56 -6.82 10.96
C PRO A 51 -20.76 -5.81 10.10
N GLU A 52 -21.04 -4.51 10.26
CA GLU A 52 -20.36 -3.43 9.55
C GLU A 52 -18.90 -3.23 9.99
N GLU A 53 -18.51 -3.78 11.14
CA GLU A 53 -17.17 -3.66 11.73
C GLU A 53 -16.42 -5.01 11.74
N MET A 54 -17.00 -6.04 11.12
CA MET A 54 -16.38 -7.37 10.99
C MET A 54 -15.23 -7.36 9.98
N GLU A 55 -14.40 -8.41 10.02
CA GLU A 55 -13.37 -8.63 9.02
C GLU A 55 -13.95 -8.63 7.59
N GLY A 56 -13.28 -7.89 6.70
CA GLY A 56 -13.71 -7.74 5.31
C GLY A 56 -14.74 -6.62 5.04
N SER A 57 -15.30 -5.96 6.06
CA SER A 57 -16.32 -4.90 5.87
C SER A 57 -15.77 -3.57 5.30
N SER A 58 -14.45 -3.38 5.36
CA SER A 58 -13.74 -2.22 4.84
C SER A 58 -12.95 -2.62 3.57
N TYR A 59 -11.80 -2.01 3.27
CA TYR A 59 -11.00 -2.36 2.11
C TYR A 59 -10.09 -3.57 2.39
N GLY A 60 -9.93 -4.44 1.39
CA GLY A 60 -9.07 -5.63 1.45
C GLY A 60 -7.58 -5.33 1.31
N PRO A 61 -6.70 -6.34 1.34
CA PRO A 61 -5.25 -6.18 1.26
C PRO A 61 -4.78 -5.39 0.02
N ILE A 62 -5.40 -5.60 -1.14
CA ILE A 62 -5.09 -4.80 -2.36
C ILE A 62 -5.35 -3.32 -2.12
N GLY A 63 -6.40 -2.99 -1.37
CA GLY A 63 -6.67 -1.62 -0.96
C GLY A 63 -5.59 -1.03 -0.06
N THR A 64 -5.00 -1.84 0.83
CA THR A 64 -3.83 -1.44 1.63
C THR A 64 -2.61 -1.19 0.75
N LEU A 65 -2.37 -2.05 -0.25
CA LEU A 65 -1.22 -1.93 -1.15
C LEU A 65 -1.19 -0.56 -1.86
N TYR A 66 -2.34 -0.11 -2.37
CA TYR A 66 -2.43 1.21 -3.02
C TYR A 66 -2.37 2.39 -2.04
N ARG A 67 -2.82 2.22 -0.80
CA ARG A 67 -2.92 3.32 0.19
C ARG A 67 -1.61 3.53 0.95
N ALA A 68 -1.04 2.46 1.48
CA ALA A 68 0.08 2.47 2.44
C ALA A 68 1.24 1.56 2.01
N GLY A 69 1.16 0.96 0.82
CA GLY A 69 2.27 0.25 0.21
C GLY A 69 2.41 -1.22 0.62
N PRO A 70 3.56 -1.85 0.26
CA PRO A 70 3.73 -3.30 0.29
C PRO A 70 3.90 -3.88 1.70
N LYS A 71 4.47 -3.12 2.64
CA LYS A 71 4.72 -3.61 4.01
C LYS A 71 3.41 -3.95 4.77
N PRO A 72 2.43 -3.04 4.87
CA PRO A 72 1.16 -3.39 5.49
C PRO A 72 0.39 -4.41 4.66
N PHE A 73 0.51 -4.41 3.32
CA PHE A 73 -0.07 -5.44 2.46
C PHE A 73 0.40 -6.85 2.83
N PHE A 74 1.71 -7.06 2.93
CA PHE A 74 2.26 -8.36 3.33
C PHE A 74 1.90 -8.73 4.76
N THR A 75 1.83 -7.74 5.67
CA THR A 75 1.39 -7.99 7.05
C THR A 75 -0.04 -8.53 7.09
N ARG A 76 -0.95 -7.98 6.26
CA ARG A 76 -2.33 -8.47 6.16
C ARG A 76 -2.44 -9.87 5.53
N ILE A 77 -1.49 -10.26 4.68
CA ILE A 77 -1.48 -11.60 4.06
C ILE A 77 -0.90 -12.65 5.01
N PHE A 78 0.23 -12.34 5.64
CA PHE A 78 0.98 -13.32 6.42
C PHE A 78 0.63 -13.33 7.91
N ASN A 79 0.09 -12.23 8.44
CA ASN A 79 -0.30 -12.08 9.84
C ASN A 79 -1.71 -11.45 10.00
N PRO A 80 -2.75 -12.02 9.35
CA PRO A 80 -4.10 -11.42 9.32
C PRO A 80 -4.70 -11.27 10.71
N ASP A 81 -4.61 -12.29 11.57
CA ASP A 81 -5.17 -12.26 12.93
C ASP A 81 -4.53 -11.16 13.79
N THR A 82 -3.20 -11.04 13.74
CA THR A 82 -2.47 -10.03 14.52
C THR A 82 -2.82 -8.63 14.04
N TYR A 83 -2.93 -8.46 12.73
CA TYR A 83 -3.36 -7.21 12.13
C TYR A 83 -4.81 -6.85 12.55
N ASP A 84 -5.74 -7.78 12.46
CA ASP A 84 -7.14 -7.56 12.84
C ASP A 84 -7.29 -7.19 14.33
N GLN A 85 -6.58 -7.89 15.19
CA GLN A 85 -6.55 -7.58 16.63
C GLN A 85 -5.98 -6.18 16.91
N ALA A 86 -4.97 -5.75 16.14
CA ALA A 86 -4.43 -4.41 16.26
C ALA A 86 -5.45 -3.34 15.80
N VAL A 87 -6.19 -3.60 14.71
CA VAL A 87 -7.26 -2.73 14.22
C VAL A 87 -8.38 -2.61 15.26
N LEU A 88 -8.90 -3.72 15.77
CA LEU A 88 -9.97 -3.72 16.77
C LEU A 88 -9.54 -3.03 18.07
N LYS A 89 -8.29 -3.24 18.49
CA LYS A 89 -7.71 -2.51 19.62
C LYS A 89 -7.66 -1.01 19.38
N TYR A 90 -7.25 -0.58 18.18
CA TYR A 90 -7.20 0.84 17.82
C TYR A 90 -8.61 1.45 17.79
N MET A 91 -9.58 0.76 17.21
CA MET A 91 -10.99 1.18 17.22
C MET A 91 -11.52 1.38 18.64
N ALA A 92 -11.21 0.46 19.56
CA ALA A 92 -11.65 0.56 20.93
C ALA A 92 -10.98 1.71 21.70
N GLN A 93 -9.74 2.08 21.33
CA GLN A 93 -8.99 3.17 21.96
C GLN A 93 -9.37 4.55 21.42
N ASP A 94 -9.46 4.70 20.10
CA ASP A 94 -9.71 5.98 19.41
C ASP A 94 -11.21 6.24 19.18
N GLY A 95 -12.05 5.19 19.32
CA GLY A 95 -13.49 5.29 19.11
C GLY A 95 -13.90 5.51 17.65
N CYS A 96 -13.07 5.09 16.69
CA CYS A 96 -13.30 5.28 15.26
C CYS A 96 -13.85 4.02 14.56
N ASP A 97 -14.46 4.23 13.39
CA ASP A 97 -14.94 3.15 12.51
C ASP A 97 -13.75 2.28 12.02
N ARG A 98 -13.99 1.00 11.69
CA ARG A 98 -12.96 0.05 11.25
C ARG A 98 -12.17 0.53 10.06
N LYS A 99 -12.83 1.20 9.11
CA LYS A 99 -12.16 1.72 7.91
C LYS A 99 -11.08 2.75 8.28
N GLU A 100 -11.38 3.63 9.22
CA GLU A 100 -10.43 4.61 9.73
C GLU A 100 -9.32 3.94 10.56
N ALA A 101 -9.68 2.98 11.42
CA ALA A 101 -8.71 2.22 12.21
C ALA A 101 -7.74 1.41 11.33
N GLN A 102 -8.24 0.79 10.26
CA GLN A 102 -7.40 0.11 9.26
C GLN A 102 -6.45 1.09 8.58
N GLY A 103 -6.92 2.27 8.17
CA GLY A 103 -6.06 3.31 7.60
C GLY A 103 -4.94 3.73 8.56
N ASN A 104 -5.29 3.93 9.83
CA ASN A 104 -4.31 4.29 10.86
C ASN A 104 -3.30 3.15 11.14
N MET A 105 -3.76 1.90 11.18
CA MET A 105 -2.87 0.75 11.36
C MET A 105 -1.94 0.56 10.17
N ASP A 106 -2.45 0.71 8.95
CA ASP A 106 -1.67 0.66 7.72
C ASP A 106 -0.58 1.75 7.71
N ALA A 107 -0.92 2.99 8.09
CA ALA A 107 0.02 4.10 8.19
C ALA A 107 1.07 3.90 9.29
N PHE A 108 0.67 3.36 10.44
CA PHE A 108 1.60 2.98 11.51
C PHE A 108 2.59 1.92 11.04
N LEU A 109 2.12 0.89 10.34
CA LEU A 109 2.97 -0.16 9.80
C LEU A 109 3.91 0.36 8.71
N GLU A 110 3.45 1.28 7.86
CA GLU A 110 4.28 1.94 6.85
C GLU A 110 5.42 2.73 7.51
N ASN A 111 5.08 3.71 8.34
CA ASN A 111 6.05 4.57 9.02
C ASN A 111 5.59 4.94 10.45
N PRO A 112 6.06 4.19 11.47
CA PRO A 112 5.66 4.43 12.86
C PRO A 112 6.07 5.81 13.40
N GLN A 113 7.20 6.36 12.94
CA GLN A 113 7.74 7.63 13.44
C GLN A 113 6.89 8.80 12.94
N ASP A 114 6.60 8.82 11.64
CA ASP A 114 5.76 9.84 11.02
C ASP A 114 4.33 9.78 11.55
N TRP A 115 3.78 8.57 11.68
CA TRP A 115 2.46 8.37 12.28
C TRP A 115 2.41 8.88 13.72
N GLY A 116 3.41 8.57 14.54
CA GLY A 116 3.46 9.04 15.93
C GLY A 116 3.53 10.56 16.04
N PHE A 117 4.35 11.20 15.21
CA PHE A 117 4.43 12.67 15.14
C PHE A 117 3.09 13.29 14.72
N GLN A 118 2.41 12.70 13.73
CA GLN A 118 1.09 13.16 13.30
C GLN A 118 0.06 13.00 14.42
N LYS A 119 0.06 11.89 15.17
CA LYS A 119 -0.87 11.71 16.30
C LYS A 119 -0.67 12.71 17.42
N VAL A 120 0.58 13.03 17.76
CA VAL A 120 0.88 14.10 18.73
C VAL A 120 0.41 15.46 18.18
N SER A 121 0.59 15.71 16.90
CA SER A 121 0.11 16.95 16.26
C SER A 121 -1.42 17.05 16.26
N GLU A 122 -2.14 15.96 15.97
CA GLU A 122 -3.60 15.87 16.04
C GLU A 122 -4.11 16.15 17.47
N GLN A 123 -3.45 15.61 18.49
CA GLN A 123 -3.76 15.90 19.90
C GLN A 123 -3.54 17.37 20.26
N ASN A 124 -2.57 18.03 19.60
CA ASN A 124 -2.30 19.46 19.75
C ASN A 124 -3.22 20.35 18.87
N GLY A 125 -4.25 19.78 18.23
CA GLY A 125 -5.24 20.51 17.45
C GLY A 125 -4.91 20.70 15.97
N ALA A 126 -3.89 20.02 15.45
CA ALA A 126 -3.63 19.97 14.02
C ALA A 126 -4.70 19.13 13.27
N TYR A 127 -4.67 19.21 11.94
CA TYR A 127 -5.61 18.50 11.07
C TYR A 127 -5.50 16.97 11.22
N LYS A 128 -6.63 16.28 11.43
CA LYS A 128 -6.72 14.81 11.45
C LYS A 128 -6.62 14.27 10.03
N LYS A 129 -5.59 13.46 9.76
CA LYS A 129 -5.36 12.92 8.41
C LYS A 129 -6.25 11.72 8.13
N ASP A 130 -6.95 11.74 7.00
CA ASP A 130 -7.73 10.60 6.52
C ASP A 130 -6.84 9.60 5.78
N TYR A 131 -6.34 8.61 6.52
CA TYR A 131 -5.55 7.51 5.97
C TYR A 131 -6.39 6.49 5.18
N ALA A 132 -7.69 6.43 5.41
CA ALA A 132 -8.54 5.41 4.80
C ALA A 132 -8.84 5.69 3.32
N ASN A 133 -8.70 6.94 2.90
CA ASN A 133 -8.87 7.36 1.50
C ASN A 133 -7.58 7.95 0.89
N ALA A 134 -6.44 7.86 1.59
CA ALA A 134 -5.15 8.34 1.09
C ALA A 134 -4.76 7.64 -0.22
N ASN A 135 -4.17 8.36 -1.17
CA ASN A 135 -3.63 7.82 -2.44
C ASN A 135 -4.64 7.07 -3.34
N MET A 136 -5.96 7.27 -3.12
CA MET A 136 -7.02 6.63 -3.91
C MET A 136 -7.51 7.46 -5.10
N GLU A 137 -6.78 8.50 -5.50
CA GLU A 137 -7.14 9.28 -6.68
C GLU A 137 -7.03 8.38 -7.93
N PRO A 138 -8.07 8.26 -8.78
CA PRO A 138 -8.07 7.33 -9.92
C PRO A 138 -6.86 7.51 -10.84
N LYS A 139 -6.42 8.76 -11.05
CA LYS A 139 -5.23 9.08 -11.85
C LYS A 139 -3.95 8.50 -11.25
N GLN A 140 -3.78 8.61 -9.93
CA GLN A 140 -2.61 8.09 -9.23
C GLN A 140 -2.59 6.56 -9.30
N VAL A 141 -3.72 5.91 -9.01
CA VAL A 141 -3.86 4.45 -9.07
C VAL A 141 -3.49 3.92 -10.45
N ILE A 142 -4.04 4.51 -11.51
CA ILE A 142 -3.72 4.11 -12.89
C ILE A 142 -2.24 4.29 -13.18
N LEU A 143 -1.67 5.46 -12.85
CA LEU A 143 -0.26 5.75 -13.12
C LEU A 143 0.68 4.79 -12.39
N THR A 144 0.43 4.54 -11.09
CA THR A 144 1.21 3.58 -10.30
C THR A 144 1.05 2.15 -10.80
N THR A 145 -0.11 1.78 -11.35
CA THR A 145 -0.33 0.45 -11.92
C THR A 145 0.48 0.27 -13.20
N VAL A 146 0.45 1.27 -14.10
CA VAL A 146 1.22 1.24 -15.37
C VAL A 146 2.71 1.17 -15.10
N TRP A 147 3.23 2.03 -14.20
CA TRP A 147 4.63 1.99 -13.81
C TRP A 147 5.00 0.70 -13.09
N GLY A 148 4.13 0.22 -12.19
CA GLY A 148 4.33 -1.04 -11.48
C GLY A 148 4.47 -2.23 -12.43
N VAL A 149 3.58 -2.35 -13.42
CA VAL A 149 3.68 -3.39 -14.46
C VAL A 149 4.98 -3.24 -15.26
N GLY A 150 5.37 -2.01 -15.62
CA GLY A 150 6.64 -1.74 -16.32
C GLY A 150 7.87 -2.20 -15.52
N VAL A 151 7.92 -1.89 -14.22
CA VAL A 151 9.01 -2.31 -13.32
C VAL A 151 9.03 -3.83 -13.14
N VAL A 152 7.88 -4.45 -12.92
CA VAL A 152 7.79 -5.92 -12.76
C VAL A 152 8.24 -6.62 -14.04
N TYR A 153 7.80 -6.14 -15.21
CA TYR A 153 8.25 -6.67 -16.49
C TYR A 153 9.76 -6.50 -16.68
N PHE A 154 10.30 -5.32 -16.35
CA PHE A 154 11.73 -5.06 -16.45
C PHE A 154 12.54 -5.98 -15.53
N LEU A 155 12.13 -6.17 -14.28
CA LEU A 155 12.79 -7.08 -13.34
C LEU A 155 12.68 -8.54 -13.79
N ALA A 156 11.52 -8.97 -14.27
CA ALA A 156 11.34 -10.30 -14.84
C ALA A 156 12.23 -10.53 -16.07
N SER A 157 12.36 -9.51 -16.92
CA SER A 157 13.27 -9.50 -18.06
C SER A 157 14.74 -9.57 -17.62
N LEU A 158 15.14 -8.84 -16.59
CA LEU A 158 16.50 -8.92 -16.03
C LEU A 158 16.79 -10.30 -15.45
N VAL A 159 15.86 -10.91 -14.72
CA VAL A 159 16.04 -12.26 -14.18
C VAL A 159 16.08 -13.29 -15.30
N TYR A 160 15.14 -13.22 -16.25
CA TYR A 160 15.09 -14.16 -17.37
C TYR A 160 16.35 -14.08 -18.24
N ASN A 161 16.75 -12.87 -18.65
CA ASN A 161 17.96 -12.66 -19.45
C ASN A 161 19.23 -12.90 -18.63
N GLY A 162 19.28 -12.52 -17.35
CA GLY A 162 20.46 -12.75 -16.49
C GLY A 162 20.62 -14.19 -16.01
N VAL A 163 19.56 -15.01 -16.07
CA VAL A 163 19.61 -16.46 -15.83
C VAL A 163 19.92 -17.22 -17.12
N GLN A 164 19.45 -16.74 -18.28
CA GLN A 164 19.79 -17.33 -19.59
C GLN A 164 21.20 -16.95 -20.05
N ASP A 165 21.59 -15.68 -19.91
CA ASP A 165 22.98 -15.30 -20.03
C ASP A 165 23.69 -15.80 -18.78
N GLN A 166 24.47 -16.86 -18.97
CA GLN A 166 25.65 -17.17 -18.20
C GLN A 166 26.66 -16.01 -18.17
N ALA A 167 26.26 -14.74 -18.05
CA ALA A 167 27.13 -13.58 -17.97
C ALA A 167 28.04 -13.67 -16.75
N LEU A 168 27.57 -14.26 -15.64
CA LEU A 168 28.39 -14.54 -14.46
C LEU A 168 29.33 -15.74 -14.65
N VAL A 169 28.89 -16.82 -15.32
CA VAL A 169 29.76 -17.99 -15.56
C VAL A 169 30.81 -17.68 -16.64
N GLY A 170 30.41 -17.00 -17.70
CA GLY A 170 31.28 -16.58 -18.80
C GLY A 170 32.27 -15.49 -18.41
N SER A 171 31.91 -14.56 -17.50
CA SER A 171 32.88 -13.61 -16.95
C SER A 171 33.86 -14.30 -16.00
N PHE A 172 33.40 -15.23 -15.16
CA PHE A 172 34.31 -16.03 -14.31
C PHE A 172 35.28 -16.87 -15.13
N HIS A 173 34.81 -17.59 -16.16
CA HIS A 173 35.68 -18.35 -17.06
C HIS A 173 36.69 -17.46 -17.78
N ARG A 174 36.26 -16.32 -18.34
CA ARG A 174 37.15 -15.38 -19.02
C ARG A 174 38.16 -14.74 -18.06
N THR A 175 37.82 -14.60 -16.78
CA THR A 175 38.74 -14.09 -15.75
C THR A 175 39.74 -15.17 -15.30
N MET A 176 39.33 -16.43 -15.19
CA MET A 176 40.27 -17.53 -14.91
C MET A 176 41.24 -17.76 -16.07
N GLU A 177 40.76 -17.66 -17.31
CA GLU A 177 41.60 -17.72 -18.52
C GLU A 177 42.64 -16.58 -18.54
N LEU A 178 42.25 -15.36 -18.16
CA LEU A 178 43.16 -14.21 -18.04
C LEU A 178 44.16 -14.32 -16.88
N LEU A 179 43.86 -15.10 -15.84
CA LEU A 179 44.72 -15.32 -14.68
C LEU A 179 45.57 -16.58 -14.79
N GLY A 180 45.46 -17.35 -15.88
CA GLY A 180 46.25 -18.55 -16.13
C GLY A 180 45.98 -19.69 -15.15
N MET A 181 44.79 -19.72 -14.54
CA MET A 181 44.35 -20.80 -13.66
C MET A 181 43.42 -21.70 -14.47
N GLU A 182 43.98 -22.77 -15.08
CA GLU A 182 43.21 -23.89 -15.64
C GLU A 182 42.75 -24.86 -14.54
#